data_AF-A0A7Z9XFM3-F1
#
_entry.id   AF-A0A7Z9XFM3-F1
#
_cell.length_a   1.000
_cell.length_b   1.000
_cell.length_c   1.000
_cell.angle_alpha   90.00
_cell.angle_beta   90.00
_cell.angle_gamma   90.00
#
_symmetry.space_group_name_H-M   'P 1'
#
loop_
_entity.id
_entity.type
_entity.pdbx_description
1 polymer ?
#
loop_
_entity_poly.entity_id
_entity_poly.type
_entity_poly.pdbx_seq_one_letter_code
_entity_poly.pdbx_strand_id
1 'polypeptide(L)'
;MSSIDVDRDRLSQTEMLEWLRRDLQLTEMVTVYLSDSEGPHNHGIYCALISSDQIERALSSPSWDFSHGQGMPGAVVYHEGGEKRVEYLRYGVDDGIEPLVIDREFYGMRDDYKEICEEFRLFHRLYHDRKLDQYIKIDDDGNEHLVAVVELNRVQIRLKEIRQFLAIKEMYLSIQFDCLEHSEHSLEELGLKEGGGDQRDGLICWRLHYGNLGGIGSHRAFSRLLGVQLVAPLPKSKSGFWGFAEKPKKKHVEFIIGLDENGDEITCTSNPDALANYFGANPDAPNYLTPVHFRKQVLDKYYQQPSKYSVEDSILRCGYLWSIYLDNHHDDKVCAWLGDLGQDLPYEEQLHWRAHNISLKGGVSETYFKRQILAQFTDSDRTEHLFTQRY
;
A
#
# COMPACT_ATOMS: atom_id res chain seq x y z
N MET A 1 -15.70 -32.72 -23.78
CA MET A 1 -14.82 -33.58 -22.93
C MET A 1 -15.69 -34.59 -22.22
N SER A 2 -15.18 -35.82 -22.00
CA SER A 2 -15.87 -36.78 -21.12
C SER A 2 -15.79 -36.31 -19.66
N SER A 3 -16.68 -36.79 -18.78
CA SER A 3 -16.60 -36.49 -17.34
C SER A 3 -15.25 -36.91 -16.72
N ILE A 4 -14.66 -38.00 -17.22
CA ILE A 4 -13.32 -38.48 -16.82
C ILE A 4 -12.22 -37.49 -17.22
N ASP A 5 -12.30 -36.90 -18.42
CA ASP A 5 -11.28 -35.95 -18.88
C ASP A 5 -11.36 -34.63 -18.10
N VAL A 6 -12.56 -34.17 -17.74
CA VAL A 6 -12.76 -32.98 -16.90
C VAL A 6 -12.18 -33.20 -15.50
N ASP A 7 -12.45 -34.35 -14.89
CA ASP A 7 -11.88 -34.68 -13.57
C ASP A 7 -10.37 -34.85 -13.61
N ARG A 8 -9.83 -35.48 -14.66
CA ARG A 8 -8.37 -35.61 -14.82
C ARG A 8 -7.70 -34.24 -14.92
N ASP A 9 -8.28 -33.32 -15.68
CA ASP A 9 -7.76 -31.95 -15.84
C ASP A 9 -7.80 -31.19 -14.51
N ARG A 10 -8.93 -31.23 -13.79
CA ARG A 10 -9.07 -30.63 -12.46
C ARG A 10 -8.08 -31.20 -11.44
N LEU A 11 -7.94 -32.52 -11.37
CA LEU A 11 -6.99 -33.20 -10.47
C LEU A 11 -5.52 -32.95 -10.87
N SER A 12 -5.24 -32.48 -12.10
CA SER A 12 -3.89 -32.04 -12.45
C SER A 12 -3.47 -30.79 -11.67
N GLN A 13 -4.43 -29.96 -11.24
CA GLN A 13 -4.23 -28.67 -10.58
C GLN A 13 -3.21 -27.77 -11.30
N THR A 14 -3.07 -27.93 -12.63
CA THR A 14 -2.06 -27.22 -13.42
C THR A 14 -2.29 -25.71 -13.37
N GLU A 15 -3.53 -25.24 -13.55
CA GLU A 15 -3.87 -23.82 -13.49
C GLU A 15 -3.56 -23.20 -12.12
N MET A 16 -3.86 -23.91 -11.03
CA MET A 16 -3.55 -23.46 -9.67
C MET A 16 -2.03 -23.36 -9.46
N LEU A 17 -1.28 -24.37 -9.90
CA LEU A 17 0.17 -24.37 -9.78
C LEU A 17 0.81 -23.26 -10.64
N GLU A 18 0.32 -23.03 -11.85
CA GLU A 18 0.78 -21.93 -12.71
C GLU A 18 0.46 -20.57 -12.08
N TRP A 19 -0.73 -20.41 -11.49
CA TRP A 19 -1.11 -19.20 -10.77
C TRP A 19 -0.20 -18.94 -9.56
N LEU A 20 0.12 -19.95 -8.76
CA LEU A 20 1.03 -19.85 -7.62
C LEU A 20 2.48 -19.55 -8.06
N ARG A 21 2.93 -20.07 -9.19
CA ARG A 21 4.32 -19.94 -9.66
C ARG A 21 4.60 -18.68 -10.47
N ARG A 22 3.57 -17.90 -10.82
CA ARG A 22 3.73 -16.71 -11.66
C ARG A 22 4.52 -15.61 -10.95
N ASP A 23 5.14 -14.75 -11.74
CA ASP A 23 5.76 -13.52 -11.23
C ASP A 23 4.68 -12.51 -10.81
N LEU A 24 4.73 -12.11 -9.54
CA LEU A 24 3.78 -11.14 -8.98
C LEU A 24 4.29 -9.70 -9.18
N GLN A 25 3.44 -8.84 -9.74
CA GLN A 25 3.73 -7.40 -9.85
C GLN A 25 3.46 -6.68 -8.52
N LEU A 26 4.21 -5.62 -8.24
CA LEU A 26 4.08 -4.85 -6.99
C LEU A 26 2.69 -4.22 -6.80
N THR A 27 1.95 -4.01 -7.89
CA THR A 27 0.60 -3.44 -7.88
C THR A 27 -0.49 -4.48 -7.63
N GLU A 28 -0.17 -5.78 -7.66
CA GLU A 28 -1.16 -6.84 -7.49
C GLU A 28 -1.61 -6.98 -6.03
N MET A 29 -2.89 -7.34 -5.87
CA MET A 29 -3.47 -7.79 -4.62
C MET A 29 -3.20 -9.28 -4.46
N VAL A 30 -2.33 -9.63 -3.52
CA VAL A 30 -1.91 -11.01 -3.25
C VAL A 30 -2.83 -11.60 -2.20
N THR A 31 -3.36 -12.80 -2.47
CA THR A 31 -4.15 -13.57 -1.51
C THR A 31 -3.22 -14.13 -0.43
N VAL A 32 -3.37 -13.65 0.80
CA VAL A 32 -2.57 -14.06 1.96
C VAL A 32 -3.37 -14.92 2.95
N TYR A 33 -4.69 -15.00 2.75
CA TYR A 33 -5.60 -15.93 3.39
C TYR A 33 -6.66 -16.35 2.38
N LEU A 34 -6.97 -17.64 2.32
CA LEU A 34 -8.11 -18.20 1.60
C LEU A 34 -8.64 -19.40 2.40
N SER A 35 -9.94 -19.49 2.54
CA SER A 35 -10.62 -20.69 3.04
C SER A 35 -11.82 -20.95 2.12
N ASP A 36 -11.59 -21.70 1.06
CA ASP A 36 -12.61 -22.00 0.05
C ASP A 36 -12.95 -23.48 0.09
N SER A 37 -14.18 -23.78 0.48
CA SER A 37 -14.65 -25.16 0.66
C SER A 37 -16.05 -25.30 0.09
N GLU A 38 -16.18 -25.14 -1.23
CA GLU A 38 -17.43 -25.36 -1.94
C GLU A 38 -17.35 -26.60 -2.86
N GLY A 39 -18.33 -27.50 -2.74
CA GLY A 39 -18.44 -28.66 -3.64
C GLY A 39 -17.27 -29.65 -3.50
N PRO A 40 -16.64 -30.09 -4.61
CA PRO A 40 -15.63 -31.14 -4.59
C PRO A 40 -14.20 -30.63 -4.29
N HIS A 41 -14.03 -29.35 -3.97
CA HIS A 41 -12.74 -28.76 -3.65
C HIS A 41 -12.66 -28.24 -2.21
N ASN A 42 -11.45 -28.21 -1.68
CA ASN A 42 -11.12 -27.54 -0.43
C ASN A 42 -9.73 -26.89 -0.58
N HIS A 43 -9.70 -25.57 -0.73
CA HIS A 43 -8.49 -24.79 -0.94
C HIS A 43 -8.23 -23.89 0.26
N GLY A 44 -7.09 -24.10 0.91
CA GLY A 44 -6.56 -23.25 1.96
C GLY A 44 -5.35 -22.47 1.47
N ILE A 45 -5.32 -21.17 1.77
CA ILE A 45 -4.10 -20.36 1.73
C ILE A 45 -3.94 -19.71 3.10
N TYR A 46 -2.74 -19.78 3.66
CA TYR A 46 -2.39 -19.04 4.87
C TYR A 46 -0.99 -18.47 4.79
N CYS A 47 -0.71 -17.46 5.61
CA CYS A 47 0.57 -16.78 5.54
C CYS A 47 1.24 -16.59 6.90
N ALA A 48 2.56 -16.51 6.86
CA ALA A 48 3.38 -16.21 8.01
C ALA A 48 4.63 -15.43 7.60
N LEU A 49 5.14 -14.62 8.52
CA LEU A 49 6.41 -13.93 8.39
C LEU A 49 7.49 -14.84 8.95
N ILE A 50 8.49 -15.16 8.12
CA ILE A 50 9.61 -16.01 8.52
C ILE A 50 10.91 -15.23 8.40
N SER A 51 11.83 -15.45 9.33
CA SER A 51 13.14 -14.80 9.31
C SER A 51 14.01 -15.31 8.15
N SER A 52 14.91 -14.46 7.66
CA SER A 52 15.78 -14.77 6.51
C SER A 52 16.69 -15.99 6.74
N ASP A 53 17.04 -16.32 7.98
CA ASP A 53 17.81 -17.50 8.35
C ASP A 53 17.00 -18.81 8.31
N GLN A 54 15.67 -18.72 8.17
CA GLN A 54 14.77 -19.88 8.14
C GLN A 54 14.35 -20.31 6.73
N ILE A 55 14.79 -19.60 5.68
CA ILE A 55 14.40 -19.85 4.28
C ILE A 55 14.63 -21.32 3.86
N GLU A 56 15.82 -21.85 4.14
CA GLU A 56 16.15 -23.24 3.75
C GLU A 56 15.34 -24.27 4.53
N ARG A 57 14.99 -23.97 5.79
CA ARG A 57 14.10 -24.82 6.59
C ARG A 57 12.70 -24.81 6.02
N ALA A 58 12.15 -23.62 5.76
CA ALA A 58 10.80 -23.46 5.19
C ALA A 58 10.66 -24.14 3.83
N LEU A 59 11.71 -24.11 2.99
CA LEU A 59 11.70 -24.75 1.67
C LEU A 59 12.13 -26.23 1.68
N SER A 60 12.46 -26.81 2.84
CA SER A 60 12.91 -28.21 2.95
C SER A 60 11.79 -29.24 2.78
N SER A 61 10.54 -28.81 2.95
CA SER A 61 9.33 -29.63 2.89
C SER A 61 8.15 -28.76 2.43
N PRO A 62 7.14 -29.30 1.73
CA PRO A 62 5.92 -28.58 1.37
C PRO A 62 4.97 -28.34 2.57
N SER A 63 5.32 -28.83 3.76
CA SER A 63 4.51 -28.68 4.97
C SER A 63 4.40 -27.22 5.44
N TRP A 64 3.30 -26.91 6.11
CA TRP A 64 3.09 -25.60 6.70
C TRP A 64 3.91 -25.45 8.00
N ASP A 65 4.67 -24.37 8.09
CA ASP A 65 5.36 -23.94 9.32
C ASP A 65 4.41 -23.18 10.27
N PHE A 66 3.27 -22.70 9.75
CA PHE A 66 2.30 -21.92 10.51
C PHE A 66 0.86 -22.21 10.07
N SER A 67 0.00 -22.57 11.01
CA SER A 67 -1.38 -23.02 10.81
C SER A 67 -2.41 -22.03 11.35
N HIS A 68 -3.66 -22.21 10.93
CA HIS A 68 -4.80 -21.46 11.45
C HIS A 68 -4.88 -21.50 12.99
N GLY A 69 -5.25 -20.37 13.58
CA GLY A 69 -5.32 -20.19 15.04
C GLY A 69 -3.98 -20.04 15.77
N GLN A 70 -2.84 -20.21 15.10
CA GLN A 70 -1.53 -19.90 15.67
C GLN A 70 -1.25 -18.38 15.66
N GLY A 71 -0.20 -17.96 16.37
CA GLY A 71 0.21 -16.54 16.45
C GLY A 71 -0.52 -15.72 17.50
N MET A 72 -1.28 -16.37 18.38
CA MET A 72 -1.92 -15.72 19.52
C MET A 72 -0.97 -15.69 20.73
N PRO A 73 -1.02 -14.64 21.57
CA PRO A 73 -0.21 -14.60 22.79
C PRO A 73 -0.51 -15.81 23.69
N GLY A 74 0.55 -16.38 24.27
CA GLY A 74 0.43 -17.61 25.04
C GLY A 74 1.53 -17.77 26.09
N ALA A 75 1.29 -18.68 27.02
CA ALA A 75 2.30 -19.07 28.01
C ALA A 75 2.89 -20.44 27.62
N VAL A 76 4.21 -20.53 27.56
CA VAL A 76 4.93 -21.79 27.33
C VAL A 76 5.57 -22.25 28.62
N VAL A 77 5.46 -23.55 28.89
CA VAL A 77 6.03 -24.19 30.09
C VAL A 77 7.24 -25.02 29.67
N TYR A 78 8.42 -24.60 30.11
CA TYR A 78 9.67 -25.34 29.93
C TYR A 78 9.98 -26.15 31.19
N HIS A 79 10.56 -27.33 30.97
CA HIS A 79 11.09 -28.19 32.03
C HIS A 79 12.60 -28.35 31.81
N GLU A 80 13.41 -27.58 32.53
CA GLU A 80 14.87 -27.64 32.49
C GLU A 80 15.38 -28.05 33.87
N GLY A 81 16.19 -29.11 33.95
CA GLY A 81 16.78 -29.55 35.22
C GLY A 81 15.79 -29.98 36.31
N GLY A 82 14.52 -30.26 35.95
CA GLY A 82 13.46 -30.58 36.91
C GLY A 82 12.70 -29.36 37.46
N GLU A 83 13.10 -28.15 37.09
CA GLU A 83 12.39 -26.91 37.43
C GLU A 83 11.45 -26.47 36.31
N LYS A 84 10.29 -25.95 36.72
CA LYS A 84 9.27 -25.44 35.81
C LYS A 84 9.52 -23.95 35.55
N ARG A 85 9.84 -23.57 34.32
CA ARG A 85 9.89 -22.17 33.86
C ARG A 85 8.67 -21.88 33.01
N VAL A 86 7.96 -20.79 33.31
CA VAL A 86 6.82 -20.34 32.49
C VAL A 86 7.18 -19.01 31.86
N GLU A 87 7.01 -18.90 30.55
CA GLU A 87 7.35 -17.71 29.77
C GLU A 87 6.14 -17.23 29.00
N TYR A 88 5.93 -15.91 28.97
CA TYR A 88 4.92 -15.28 28.13
C TYR A 88 5.53 -14.95 26.76
N LEU A 89 4.92 -15.47 25.71
CA LEU A 89 5.35 -15.26 24.34
C LEU A 89 4.27 -14.50 23.57
N ARG A 90 4.68 -13.44 22.88
CA ARG A 90 3.78 -12.55 22.11
C ARG A 90 2.94 -13.31 21.09
N TYR A 91 3.49 -14.36 20.48
CA TYR A 91 2.82 -15.19 19.47
C TYR A 91 2.63 -16.64 19.91
N GLY A 92 2.83 -16.91 21.22
CA GLY A 92 2.64 -18.25 21.80
C GLY A 92 3.73 -19.27 21.45
N VAL A 93 4.68 -18.91 20.58
CA VAL A 93 5.82 -19.72 20.14
C VAL A 93 7.11 -18.89 20.14
N ASP A 94 8.25 -19.57 20.23
CA ASP A 94 9.61 -19.00 20.28
C ASP A 94 10.45 -19.34 19.03
N ASP A 95 9.82 -19.84 17.98
CA ASP A 95 10.47 -20.20 16.71
C ASP A 95 10.76 -18.99 15.80
N GLY A 96 10.33 -17.78 16.20
CA GLY A 96 10.56 -16.54 15.45
C GLY A 96 9.61 -16.32 14.27
N ILE A 97 8.59 -17.18 14.10
CA ILE A 97 7.55 -17.01 13.09
C ILE A 97 6.50 -16.02 13.62
N GLU A 98 6.07 -15.08 12.79
CA GLU A 98 5.08 -14.07 13.17
C GLU A 98 3.86 -14.08 12.23
N PRO A 99 2.63 -13.87 12.75
CA PRO A 99 1.44 -13.75 11.91
C PRO A 99 1.39 -12.42 11.15
N LEU A 100 1.07 -12.47 9.85
CA LEU A 100 0.59 -11.28 9.12
C LEU A 100 -0.94 -11.18 9.18
N VAL A 101 -1.62 -12.32 9.12
CA VAL A 101 -3.08 -12.47 9.33
C VAL A 101 -3.29 -13.20 10.65
N ILE A 102 -4.27 -12.76 11.43
CA ILE A 102 -4.61 -13.30 12.74
C ILE A 102 -6.06 -13.78 12.71
N ASP A 103 -6.29 -15.05 13.06
CA ASP A 103 -7.61 -15.62 13.24
C ASP A 103 -8.22 -15.17 14.57
N ARG A 104 -9.39 -14.50 14.51
CA ARG A 104 -10.16 -14.12 15.70
C ARG A 104 -11.35 -15.04 15.85
N GLU A 105 -11.26 -15.97 16.79
CA GLU A 105 -12.32 -16.92 17.14
C GLU A 105 -13.04 -16.49 18.42
N PHE A 106 -14.36 -16.63 18.44
CA PHE A 106 -15.21 -16.32 19.59
C PHE A 106 -16.11 -17.49 20.01
N TYR A 107 -15.66 -18.72 19.78
CA TYR A 107 -16.32 -19.96 20.20
C TYR A 107 -17.78 -20.07 19.72
N GLY A 108 -18.09 -19.51 18.55
CA GLY A 108 -19.44 -19.43 18.00
C GLY A 108 -20.41 -18.52 18.77
N MET A 109 -19.94 -17.78 19.79
CA MET A 109 -20.76 -16.79 20.50
C MET A 109 -20.88 -15.47 19.73
N ARG A 110 -19.90 -15.17 18.87
CA ARG A 110 -19.86 -14.03 17.95
C ARG A 110 -19.25 -14.51 16.63
N ASP A 111 -19.45 -13.72 15.59
CA ASP A 111 -18.85 -14.00 14.30
C ASP A 111 -17.33 -13.89 14.38
N ASP A 112 -16.66 -14.91 13.87
CA ASP A 112 -15.22 -14.92 13.73
C ASP A 112 -14.80 -13.99 12.59
N TYR A 113 -13.60 -13.43 12.68
CA TYR A 113 -13.08 -12.55 11.65
C TYR A 113 -11.55 -12.64 11.55
N LYS A 114 -11.00 -11.95 10.56
CA LYS A 114 -9.54 -11.88 10.34
C LYS A 114 -9.04 -10.49 10.68
N GLU A 115 -7.91 -10.43 11.37
CA GLU A 115 -7.18 -9.18 11.60
C GLU A 115 -5.88 -9.20 10.82
N ILE A 116 -5.54 -8.06 10.20
CA ILE A 116 -4.18 -7.82 9.74
C ILE A 116 -3.35 -7.36 10.93
N CYS A 117 -2.15 -7.92 11.07
CA CYS A 117 -1.20 -7.59 12.13
C CYS A 117 -1.12 -6.07 12.36
N GLU A 118 -1.30 -5.65 13.61
CA GLU A 118 -1.34 -4.23 13.98
C GLU A 118 -0.07 -3.49 13.56
N GLU A 119 1.09 -4.12 13.75
CA GLU A 119 2.38 -3.53 13.38
C GLU A 119 2.44 -3.20 11.88
N PHE A 120 1.91 -4.07 11.01
CA PHE A 120 1.80 -3.81 9.57
C PHE A 120 0.88 -2.61 9.27
N ARG A 121 -0.29 -2.55 9.94
CA ARG A 121 -1.26 -1.46 9.77
C ARG A 121 -0.68 -0.11 10.18
N LEU A 122 0.01 -0.08 11.33
CA LEU A 122 0.64 1.13 11.86
C LEU A 122 1.87 1.54 11.04
N PHE A 123 2.69 0.58 10.61
CA PHE A 123 3.84 0.82 9.75
C PHE A 123 3.46 1.60 8.48
N HIS A 124 2.35 1.21 7.84
CA HIS A 124 1.86 1.87 6.63
C HIS A 124 0.89 3.03 6.89
N ARG A 125 0.55 3.32 8.16
CA ARG A 125 -0.47 4.30 8.57
C ARG A 125 -1.81 4.06 7.85
N LEU A 126 -2.27 2.82 7.84
CA LEU A 126 -3.49 2.44 7.13
C LEU A 126 -4.74 2.92 7.89
N TYR A 127 -5.61 3.61 7.16
CA TYR A 127 -6.98 3.85 7.59
C TYR A 127 -7.81 2.58 7.39
N HIS A 128 -8.63 2.23 8.37
CA HIS A 128 -9.53 1.08 8.28
C HIS A 128 -10.97 1.56 8.01
N ASP A 129 -11.43 1.38 6.77
CA ASP A 129 -12.84 1.52 6.45
C ASP A 129 -13.60 0.30 6.98
N ARG A 130 -14.22 0.47 8.15
CA ARG A 130 -14.97 -0.59 8.83
C ARG A 130 -16.27 -0.98 8.15
N LYS A 131 -16.77 -0.20 7.19
CA LYS A 131 -18.00 -0.54 6.46
C LYS A 131 -17.73 -1.55 5.36
N LEU A 132 -16.61 -1.37 4.65
CA LEU A 132 -16.19 -2.24 3.54
C LEU A 132 -15.13 -3.27 3.95
N ASP A 133 -14.63 -3.16 5.19
CA ASP A 133 -13.50 -3.91 5.72
C ASP A 133 -12.25 -3.83 4.82
N GLN A 134 -11.91 -2.58 4.49
CA GLN A 134 -10.80 -2.23 3.62
C GLN A 134 -9.76 -1.38 4.35
N TYR A 135 -8.51 -1.55 3.94
CA TYR A 135 -7.40 -0.75 4.45
C TYR A 135 -6.87 0.17 3.35
N ILE A 136 -6.88 1.46 3.65
CA ILE A 136 -6.57 2.53 2.71
C ILE A 136 -5.32 3.27 3.20
N LYS A 137 -4.41 3.56 2.28
CA LYS A 137 -3.24 4.41 2.52
C LYS A 137 -3.43 5.74 1.83
N ILE A 138 -3.25 6.83 2.56
CA ILE A 138 -3.26 8.19 2.02
C ILE A 138 -1.81 8.60 1.76
N ASP A 139 -1.49 8.99 0.53
CA ASP A 139 -0.16 9.48 0.16
C ASP A 139 0.04 10.97 0.49
N ASP A 140 1.24 11.48 0.22
CA ASP A 140 1.59 12.87 0.55
C ASP A 140 0.84 13.90 -0.33
N ASP A 141 0.26 13.47 -1.45
CA ASP A 141 -0.64 14.24 -2.33
C ASP A 141 -2.11 14.17 -1.86
N GLY A 142 -2.39 13.39 -0.81
CA GLY A 142 -3.72 13.13 -0.28
C GLY A 142 -4.56 12.20 -1.14
N ASN A 143 -3.96 11.39 -2.01
CA ASN A 143 -4.67 10.37 -2.78
C ASN A 143 -4.81 9.10 -1.96
N GLU A 144 -5.99 8.48 -2.06
CA GLU A 144 -6.31 7.23 -1.40
C GLU A 144 -5.91 6.03 -2.26
N HIS A 145 -5.26 5.06 -1.64
CA HIS A 145 -4.81 3.82 -2.26
C HIS A 145 -5.33 2.63 -1.47
N LEU A 146 -6.08 1.74 -2.11
CA LEU A 146 -6.47 0.46 -1.52
C LEU A 146 -5.21 -0.40 -1.31
N VAL A 147 -5.01 -0.86 -0.07
CA VAL A 147 -3.87 -1.68 0.34
C VAL A 147 -4.30 -3.09 0.72
N ALA A 148 -5.42 -3.25 1.42
CA ALA A 148 -5.92 -4.57 1.77
C ALA A 148 -7.45 -4.63 1.76
N VAL A 149 -7.98 -5.82 1.45
CA VAL A 149 -9.39 -6.18 1.57
C VAL A 149 -9.48 -7.40 2.47
N VAL A 150 -10.34 -7.33 3.48
CA VAL A 150 -10.59 -8.43 4.41
C VAL A 150 -12.02 -8.90 4.19
N GLU A 151 -12.15 -10.11 3.66
CA GLU A 151 -13.42 -10.82 3.50
C GLU A 151 -13.41 -12.04 4.43
N LEU A 152 -14.58 -12.61 4.67
CA LEU A 152 -14.73 -13.75 5.60
C LEU A 152 -13.82 -14.93 5.21
N ASN A 153 -13.78 -15.26 3.91
CA ASN A 153 -13.04 -16.41 3.38
C ASN A 153 -11.77 -16.02 2.62
N ARG A 154 -11.42 -14.73 2.53
CA ARG A 154 -10.28 -14.24 1.73
C ARG A 154 -9.69 -12.96 2.30
N VAL A 155 -8.38 -12.90 2.43
CA VAL A 155 -7.67 -11.64 2.69
C VAL A 155 -6.68 -11.40 1.57
N GLN A 156 -6.75 -10.21 0.99
CA GLN A 156 -5.81 -9.79 -0.03
C GLN A 156 -5.07 -8.54 0.39
N ILE A 157 -3.76 -8.49 0.15
CA ILE A 157 -2.91 -7.35 0.46
C ILE A 157 -2.05 -7.01 -0.75
N ARG A 158 -1.91 -5.72 -1.06
CA ARG A 158 -1.08 -5.24 -2.17
C ARG A 158 0.38 -5.60 -1.93
N LEU A 159 1.02 -6.21 -2.93
CA LEU A 159 2.37 -6.77 -2.80
C LEU A 159 3.42 -5.71 -2.42
N LYS A 160 3.30 -4.49 -2.93
CA LYS A 160 4.20 -3.38 -2.59
C LYS A 160 4.31 -3.20 -1.07
N GLU A 161 3.19 -3.11 -0.37
CA GLU A 161 3.16 -2.87 1.07
C GLU A 161 3.67 -4.08 1.87
N ILE A 162 3.37 -5.31 1.42
CA ILE A 162 3.98 -6.53 1.98
C ILE A 162 5.50 -6.42 1.93
N ARG A 163 6.07 -6.23 0.73
CA ARG A 163 7.53 -6.26 0.55
C ARG A 163 8.24 -5.08 1.21
N GLN A 164 7.58 -3.93 1.35
CA GLN A 164 8.08 -2.79 2.13
C GLN A 164 8.20 -3.11 3.62
N PHE A 165 7.18 -3.77 4.19
CA PHE A 165 7.19 -4.19 5.59
C PHE A 165 8.26 -5.25 5.85
N LEU A 166 8.31 -6.28 4.99
CA LEU A 166 9.33 -7.33 5.02
C LEU A 166 10.76 -6.77 4.99
N ALA A 167 11.00 -5.70 4.24
CA ALA A 167 12.32 -5.07 4.14
C ALA A 167 12.84 -4.56 5.49
N ILE A 168 11.96 -3.99 6.31
CA ILE A 168 12.32 -3.47 7.64
C ILE A 168 12.39 -4.60 8.67
N LYS A 169 11.51 -5.59 8.56
CA LYS A 169 11.53 -6.79 9.41
C LYS A 169 12.69 -7.74 9.12
N GLU A 170 13.33 -7.63 7.96
CA GLU A 170 14.33 -8.59 7.45
C GLU A 170 13.78 -10.02 7.36
N MET A 171 12.52 -10.10 6.95
CA MET A 171 11.74 -11.33 6.86
C MET A 171 11.28 -11.59 5.43
N TYR A 172 10.78 -12.79 5.20
CA TYR A 172 10.04 -13.22 4.01
C TYR A 172 8.59 -13.48 4.40
N LEU A 173 7.66 -13.28 3.46
CA LEU A 173 6.31 -13.79 3.64
C LEU A 173 6.25 -15.20 3.07
N SER A 174 5.96 -16.16 3.92
CA SER A 174 5.60 -17.53 3.55
C SER A 174 4.13 -17.55 3.19
N ILE A 175 3.81 -17.79 1.91
CA ILE A 175 2.45 -18.07 1.42
C ILE A 175 2.33 -19.59 1.32
N GLN A 176 1.58 -20.18 2.23
CA GLN A 176 1.38 -21.61 2.37
C GLN A 176 0.04 -21.97 1.75
N PHE A 177 -0.01 -23.01 0.93
CA PHE A 177 -1.21 -23.45 0.24
C PHE A 177 -1.46 -24.94 0.42
N ASP A 178 -2.73 -25.31 0.49
CA ASP A 178 -3.23 -26.67 0.62
C ASP A 178 -4.52 -26.80 -0.18
N CYS A 179 -4.41 -27.26 -1.43
CA CYS A 179 -5.51 -27.35 -2.37
C CYS A 179 -5.86 -28.82 -2.62
N LEU A 180 -7.02 -29.23 -2.13
CA LEU A 180 -7.58 -30.56 -2.28
C LEU A 180 -8.66 -30.57 -3.36
N GLU A 181 -8.58 -31.52 -4.28
CA GLU A 181 -9.58 -31.77 -5.30
C GLU A 181 -10.04 -33.23 -5.22
N HIS A 182 -11.34 -33.46 -5.10
CA HIS A 182 -11.93 -34.79 -5.04
C HIS A 182 -12.53 -35.22 -6.37
N SER A 183 -12.48 -36.51 -6.68
CA SER A 183 -13.14 -37.12 -7.84
C SER A 183 -14.04 -38.28 -7.40
N GLU A 184 -15.17 -38.44 -8.08
CA GLU A 184 -16.03 -39.62 -7.98
C GLU A 184 -15.47 -40.82 -8.76
N HIS A 185 -14.45 -40.61 -9.59
CA HIS A 185 -13.73 -41.68 -10.30
C HIS A 185 -12.52 -42.13 -9.48
N SER A 186 -12.15 -43.40 -9.61
CA SER A 186 -10.92 -43.95 -9.06
C SER A 186 -9.70 -43.54 -9.88
N LEU A 187 -8.51 -43.62 -9.27
CA LEU A 187 -7.25 -43.34 -9.98
C LEU A 187 -7.06 -44.23 -11.22
N GLU A 188 -7.53 -45.49 -11.16
CA GLU A 188 -7.48 -46.43 -12.30
C GLU A 188 -8.34 -45.95 -13.49
N GLU A 189 -9.59 -45.55 -13.23
CA GLU A 189 -10.50 -44.99 -14.25
C GLU A 189 -9.95 -43.68 -14.84
N LEU A 190 -9.25 -42.88 -14.02
CA LEU A 190 -8.61 -41.64 -14.44
C LEU A 190 -7.27 -41.87 -15.16
N GLY A 191 -6.68 -43.07 -15.10
CA GLY A 191 -5.35 -43.36 -15.63
C GLY A 191 -4.21 -42.71 -14.84
N LEU A 192 -4.42 -42.41 -13.56
CA LEU A 192 -3.46 -41.79 -12.65
C LEU A 192 -2.83 -42.83 -11.72
N LYS A 193 -1.62 -42.56 -11.25
CA LYS A 193 -0.91 -43.41 -10.28
C LYS A 193 -0.89 -42.72 -8.92
N GLU A 194 -1.08 -43.50 -7.87
CA GLU A 194 -0.96 -43.03 -6.49
C GLU A 194 0.46 -42.55 -6.19
N GLY A 195 0.55 -41.51 -5.37
CA GLY A 195 1.80 -40.91 -4.94
C GLY A 195 2.00 -39.49 -5.48
N GLY A 196 3.18 -38.96 -5.16
CA GLY A 196 3.61 -37.61 -5.49
C GLY A 196 5.06 -37.41 -5.04
N GLY A 197 5.71 -36.38 -5.55
CA GLY A 197 7.08 -36.04 -5.18
C GLY A 197 7.23 -34.57 -4.84
N ASP A 198 8.11 -34.28 -3.90
CA ASP A 198 8.48 -32.90 -3.58
C ASP A 198 9.23 -32.28 -4.74
N GLN A 199 8.83 -31.07 -5.09
CA GLN A 199 9.45 -30.23 -6.11
C GLN A 199 9.87 -28.92 -5.45
N ARG A 200 11.00 -28.37 -5.89
CA ARG A 200 11.46 -27.04 -5.48
C ARG A 200 11.95 -26.29 -6.70
N ASP A 201 11.55 -25.03 -6.80
CA ASP A 201 11.97 -24.11 -7.86
C ASP A 201 12.20 -22.73 -7.22
N GLY A 202 13.46 -22.36 -7.03
CA GLY A 202 13.82 -21.11 -6.34
C GLY A 202 13.19 -20.99 -4.94
N LEU A 203 12.27 -20.04 -4.80
CA LEU A 203 11.57 -19.69 -3.56
C LEU A 203 10.20 -20.37 -3.40
N ILE A 204 9.90 -21.40 -4.19
CA ILE A 204 8.69 -22.21 -4.01
C ILE A 204 9.04 -23.69 -3.84
N CYS A 205 8.35 -24.36 -2.92
CA CYS A 205 8.43 -25.79 -2.66
C CYS A 205 7.01 -26.36 -2.62
N TRP A 206 6.73 -27.44 -3.35
CA TRP A 206 5.39 -28.01 -3.43
C TRP A 206 5.40 -29.52 -3.69
N ARG A 207 4.26 -30.16 -3.42
CA ARG A 207 3.97 -31.55 -3.75
C ARG A 207 2.56 -31.63 -4.31
N LEU A 208 2.44 -32.21 -5.49
CA LEU A 208 1.17 -32.70 -6.01
C LEU A 208 1.09 -34.20 -5.74
N HIS A 209 0.11 -34.61 -4.94
CA HIS A 209 -0.08 -35.99 -4.52
C HIS A 209 -1.44 -36.51 -4.94
N TYR A 210 -1.48 -37.68 -5.58
CA TYR A 210 -2.70 -38.42 -5.89
C TYR A 210 -2.93 -39.54 -4.89
N GLY A 211 -4.15 -39.66 -4.37
CA GLY A 211 -4.50 -40.71 -3.42
C GLY A 211 -5.89 -41.30 -3.69
N ASN A 212 -6.11 -42.49 -3.14
CA ASN A 212 -7.40 -43.17 -3.18
C ASN A 212 -8.11 -43.01 -1.83
N LEU A 213 -9.42 -42.73 -1.84
CA LEU A 213 -10.22 -42.57 -0.62
C LEU A 213 -10.94 -43.85 -0.21
N GLY A 214 -10.77 -44.94 -0.96
CA GLY A 214 -11.41 -46.22 -0.65
C GLY A 214 -12.95 -46.16 -0.66
N GLY A 215 -13.54 -45.14 -1.27
CA GLY A 215 -15.00 -44.93 -1.31
C GLY A 215 -15.62 -44.35 -0.04
N ILE A 216 -14.86 -43.59 0.77
CA ILE A 216 -15.45 -42.81 1.86
C ILE A 216 -16.30 -41.68 1.25
N GLY A 217 -17.63 -41.81 1.33
CA GLY A 217 -18.58 -40.88 0.72
C GLY A 217 -18.77 -41.14 -0.78
N SER A 218 -19.10 -40.11 -1.55
CA SER A 218 -19.23 -40.20 -3.03
C SER A 218 -17.88 -40.18 -3.75
N HIS A 219 -16.79 -39.79 -3.06
CA HIS A 219 -15.48 -39.60 -3.66
C HIS A 219 -14.62 -40.86 -3.58
N ARG A 220 -13.94 -41.17 -4.68
CA ARG A 220 -13.07 -42.36 -4.83
C ARG A 220 -11.59 -42.00 -4.94
N ALA A 221 -11.26 -40.83 -5.47
CA ALA A 221 -9.89 -40.36 -5.57
C ALA A 221 -9.77 -38.88 -5.17
N PHE A 222 -8.54 -38.44 -4.92
CA PHE A 222 -8.22 -37.03 -4.74
C PHE A 222 -6.85 -36.68 -5.30
N SER A 223 -6.65 -35.39 -5.55
CA SER A 223 -5.33 -34.78 -5.66
C SER A 223 -5.18 -33.73 -4.56
N ARG A 224 -3.97 -33.61 -3.99
CA ARG A 224 -3.61 -32.56 -3.03
C ARG A 224 -2.37 -31.83 -3.52
N LEU A 225 -2.51 -30.55 -3.78
CA LEU A 225 -1.42 -29.64 -4.06
C LEU A 225 -1.09 -28.88 -2.77
N LEU A 226 0.00 -29.26 -2.14
CA LEU A 226 0.47 -28.71 -0.87
C LEU A 226 1.81 -28.03 -1.08
N GLY A 227 2.03 -26.86 -0.50
CA GLY A 227 3.33 -26.21 -0.60
C GLY A 227 3.42 -24.84 0.04
N VAL A 228 4.56 -24.21 -0.23
CA VAL A 228 4.94 -22.91 0.28
C VAL A 228 5.66 -22.11 -0.80
N GLN A 229 5.29 -20.83 -0.93
CA GLN A 229 5.96 -19.84 -1.76
C GLN A 229 6.45 -18.70 -0.87
N LEU A 230 7.74 -18.37 -0.96
CA LEU A 230 8.33 -17.25 -0.24
C LEU A 230 8.35 -15.99 -1.09
N VAL A 231 7.82 -14.90 -0.53
CA VAL A 231 7.90 -13.55 -1.11
C VAL A 231 9.05 -12.81 -0.45
N ALA A 232 10.01 -12.39 -1.27
CA ALA A 232 11.20 -11.68 -0.82
C ALA A 232 10.92 -10.21 -0.46
N PRO A 233 11.66 -9.64 0.52
CA PRO A 233 11.58 -8.22 0.83
C PRO A 233 12.01 -7.32 -0.36
N LEU A 234 11.69 -6.04 -0.27
CA LEU A 234 12.40 -5.02 -1.04
C LEU A 234 13.76 -4.74 -0.37
N PRO A 235 14.72 -4.11 -1.08
CA PRO A 235 15.86 -3.48 -0.40
C PRO A 235 15.37 -2.49 0.68
N LYS A 236 16.06 -2.41 1.83
CA LYS A 236 15.72 -1.46 2.91
C LYS A 236 15.61 -0.02 2.41
N SER A 237 16.42 0.39 1.43
CA SER A 237 16.35 1.73 0.82
C SER A 237 15.07 2.01 0.03
N LYS A 238 14.32 0.96 -0.34
CA LYS A 238 13.03 1.04 -1.04
C LYS A 238 11.83 0.72 -0.14
N SER A 239 12.05 0.59 1.17
CA SER A 239 10.99 0.31 2.16
C SER A 239 9.95 1.44 2.27
N GLY A 240 10.33 2.67 1.93
CA GLY A 240 9.52 3.86 2.21
C GLY A 240 9.48 4.24 3.70
N PHE A 241 10.25 3.56 4.57
CA PHE A 241 10.31 3.87 6.00
C PHE A 241 11.40 4.89 6.28
N TRP A 242 11.06 5.92 7.05
CA TRP A 242 12.00 7.00 7.39
C TRP A 242 13.24 6.46 8.13
N GLY A 243 14.42 7.02 7.81
CA GLY A 243 15.71 6.57 8.35
C GLY A 243 16.38 5.44 7.58
N PHE A 244 15.63 4.65 6.80
CA PHE A 244 16.18 3.60 5.93
C PHE A 244 15.97 3.89 4.45
N ALA A 245 14.80 4.45 4.09
CA ALA A 245 14.46 4.73 2.70
C ALA A 245 15.32 5.85 2.11
N GLU A 246 15.70 5.69 0.84
CA GLU A 246 16.29 6.78 0.06
C GLU A 246 15.28 7.91 -0.07
N LYS A 247 15.71 9.14 0.25
CA LYS A 247 14.87 10.32 0.02
C LYS A 247 14.63 10.46 -1.48
N PRO A 248 13.37 10.45 -1.95
CA PRO A 248 13.10 10.67 -3.35
C PRO A 248 13.63 12.06 -3.74
N LYS A 249 14.27 12.15 -4.91
CA LYS A 249 14.65 13.45 -5.46
C LYS A 249 13.37 14.24 -5.74
N LYS A 250 13.19 15.37 -5.05
CA LYS A 250 12.08 16.28 -5.33
C LYS A 250 12.22 16.76 -6.78
N LYS A 251 11.11 16.67 -7.51
CA LYS A 251 10.98 17.26 -8.84
C LYS A 251 10.33 18.63 -8.68
N HIS A 252 10.74 19.56 -9.51
CA HIS A 252 10.23 20.93 -9.52
C HIS A 252 9.83 21.31 -10.93
N VAL A 253 8.71 22.01 -11.04
CA VAL A 253 8.20 22.51 -12.32
C VAL A 253 8.73 23.91 -12.57
N GLU A 254 8.96 24.26 -13.83
CA GLU A 254 9.27 25.62 -14.22
C GLU A 254 7.99 26.41 -14.52
N PHE A 255 7.91 27.64 -14.06
CA PHE A 255 6.78 28.55 -14.26
C PHE A 255 7.20 29.79 -15.04
N ILE A 256 6.26 30.36 -15.79
CA ILE A 256 6.38 31.65 -16.47
C ILE A 256 6.49 32.73 -15.40
N ILE A 257 7.60 33.46 -15.44
CA ILE A 257 7.90 34.59 -14.55
C ILE A 257 7.94 35.93 -15.29
N GLY A 258 7.76 35.94 -16.61
CA GLY A 258 7.81 37.16 -17.42
C GLY A 258 7.75 36.88 -18.91
N LEU A 259 7.92 37.94 -19.69
CA LEU A 259 8.11 37.89 -21.14
C LEU A 259 9.44 38.58 -21.46
N ASP A 260 10.15 38.08 -22.47
CA ASP A 260 11.36 38.72 -22.97
C ASP A 260 11.03 39.90 -23.91
N GLU A 261 12.06 40.52 -24.48
CA GLU A 261 11.92 41.65 -25.41
C GLU A 261 11.18 41.29 -26.72
N ASN A 262 11.13 40.00 -27.08
CA ASN A 262 10.46 39.47 -28.26
C ASN A 262 9.01 39.01 -27.97
N GLY A 263 8.62 38.99 -26.69
CA GLY A 263 7.33 38.49 -26.23
C GLY A 263 7.31 36.98 -25.96
N ASP A 264 8.46 36.31 -25.94
CA ASP A 264 8.59 34.91 -25.58
C ASP A 264 8.57 34.73 -24.05
N GLU A 265 8.01 33.62 -23.58
CA GLU A 265 7.88 33.33 -22.15
C GLU A 265 9.24 33.09 -21.49
N ILE A 266 9.54 33.84 -20.43
CA ILE A 266 10.68 33.54 -19.54
C ILE A 266 10.18 32.60 -18.45
N THR A 267 10.75 31.39 -18.39
CA THR A 267 10.46 30.41 -17.35
C THR A 267 11.58 30.32 -16.31
N CYS A 268 11.22 29.95 -15.08
CA CYS A 268 12.17 29.64 -14.03
C CYS A 268 11.67 28.47 -13.17
N THR A 269 12.61 27.67 -12.66
CA THR A 269 12.32 26.56 -11.75
C THR A 269 11.68 27.05 -10.45
N SER A 270 10.71 26.30 -9.93
CA SER A 270 10.17 26.53 -8.59
C SER A 270 11.06 26.01 -7.47
N ASN A 271 12.19 25.34 -7.79
CA ASN A 271 13.07 24.76 -6.78
C ASN A 271 13.67 25.84 -5.85
N PRO A 272 13.29 25.88 -4.55
CA PRO A 272 13.78 26.89 -3.62
C PRO A 272 15.31 26.96 -3.51
N ASP A 273 16.00 25.82 -3.62
CA ASP A 273 17.46 25.73 -3.53
C ASP A 273 18.18 26.36 -4.72
N ALA A 274 17.47 26.58 -5.83
CA ALA A 274 17.98 27.20 -7.05
C ALA A 274 17.58 28.68 -7.19
N LEU A 275 16.76 29.21 -6.27
CA LEU A 275 16.27 30.59 -6.31
C LEU A 275 17.15 31.54 -5.49
N ALA A 276 17.13 32.82 -5.86
CA ALA A 276 17.74 33.85 -5.05
C ALA A 276 16.92 34.13 -3.80
N ASN A 277 17.58 34.59 -2.73
CA ASN A 277 16.88 35.03 -1.53
C ASN A 277 17.50 36.30 -0.94
N TYR A 278 16.83 36.91 0.04
CA TYR A 278 17.33 38.08 0.74
C TYR A 278 18.50 37.80 1.70
N PHE A 279 19.01 36.56 1.72
CA PHE A 279 20.11 36.11 2.58
C PHE A 279 21.38 35.77 1.78
N GLY A 280 21.40 36.04 0.46
CA GLY A 280 22.58 35.92 -0.40
C GLY A 280 22.73 34.60 -1.16
N ALA A 281 21.73 33.72 -1.15
CA ALA A 281 21.73 32.55 -2.03
C ALA A 281 21.48 32.97 -3.49
N ASN A 282 22.15 32.29 -4.44
CA ASN A 282 21.96 32.38 -5.88
C ASN A 282 21.68 33.80 -6.42
N PRO A 283 22.56 34.79 -6.22
CA PRO A 283 22.25 36.22 -6.47
C PRO A 283 21.84 36.55 -7.92
N ASP A 284 22.25 35.72 -8.89
CA ASP A 284 21.93 35.90 -10.31
C ASP A 284 20.62 35.20 -10.74
N ALA A 285 19.96 34.45 -9.84
CA ALA A 285 18.70 33.77 -10.12
C ALA A 285 17.48 34.65 -9.79
N PRO A 286 16.29 34.34 -10.34
CA PRO A 286 15.04 34.93 -9.88
C PRO A 286 14.83 34.72 -8.37
N ASN A 287 14.22 35.70 -7.71
CA ASN A 287 14.02 35.69 -6.27
C ASN A 287 12.92 34.69 -5.87
N TYR A 288 13.05 34.09 -4.69
CA TYR A 288 12.02 33.26 -4.06
C TYR A 288 10.64 33.93 -4.09
N LEU A 289 10.60 35.24 -3.80
CA LEU A 289 9.38 36.07 -3.79
C LEU A 289 9.05 36.67 -5.17
N THR A 290 9.51 36.06 -6.27
CA THR A 290 9.01 36.42 -7.60
C THR A 290 7.53 35.99 -7.70
N PRO A 291 6.60 36.92 -7.99
CA PRO A 291 5.19 36.58 -8.13
C PRO A 291 4.95 35.78 -9.42
N VAL A 292 4.20 34.69 -9.30
CA VAL A 292 3.76 33.87 -10.44
C VAL A 292 2.24 33.95 -10.52
N HIS A 293 1.71 34.12 -11.73
CA HIS A 293 0.30 34.35 -11.96
C HIS A 293 -0.38 33.14 -12.60
N PHE A 294 -1.63 32.92 -12.19
CA PHE A 294 -2.47 31.82 -12.62
C PHE A 294 -3.87 32.33 -12.95
N ARG A 295 -4.54 31.70 -13.92
CA ARG A 295 -5.98 31.94 -14.11
C ARG A 295 -6.74 31.46 -12.87
N LYS A 296 -7.80 32.17 -12.46
CA LYS A 296 -8.57 31.83 -11.24
C LYS A 296 -9.11 30.39 -11.24
N GLN A 297 -9.35 29.81 -12.43
CA GLN A 297 -9.78 28.41 -12.59
C GLN A 297 -8.82 27.37 -12.01
N VAL A 298 -7.57 27.73 -11.68
CA VAL A 298 -6.65 26.82 -10.98
C VAL A 298 -7.27 26.30 -9.67
N LEU A 299 -8.15 27.09 -9.05
CA LEU A 299 -8.82 26.74 -7.80
C LEU A 299 -10.07 25.86 -7.96
N ASP A 300 -10.62 25.73 -9.18
CA ASP A 300 -11.88 25.01 -9.43
C ASP A 300 -11.79 23.55 -8.98
N LYS A 301 -10.63 22.92 -9.23
CA LYS A 301 -10.32 21.55 -8.77
C LYS A 301 -10.53 21.39 -7.26
N TYR A 302 -10.07 22.36 -6.48
CA TYR A 302 -10.09 22.29 -5.02
C TYR A 302 -11.49 22.56 -4.47
N TYR A 303 -12.22 23.52 -5.04
CA TYR A 303 -13.62 23.78 -4.66
C TYR A 303 -14.55 22.59 -4.94
N GLN A 304 -14.26 21.78 -5.96
CA GLN A 304 -15.05 20.60 -6.30
C GLN A 304 -14.85 19.42 -5.34
N GLN A 305 -13.85 19.47 -4.45
CA GLN A 305 -13.51 18.40 -3.51
C GLN A 305 -13.34 18.91 -2.07
N PRO A 306 -14.40 19.47 -1.45
CA PRO A 306 -14.33 20.09 -0.12
C PRO A 306 -14.07 19.11 1.03
N SER A 307 -14.22 17.79 0.81
CA SER A 307 -13.83 16.78 1.78
C SER A 307 -12.31 16.58 1.87
N LYS A 308 -11.57 17.01 0.84
CA LYS A 308 -10.11 16.87 0.74
C LYS A 308 -9.39 18.21 0.88
N TYR A 309 -9.92 19.25 0.25
CA TYR A 309 -9.27 20.56 0.18
C TYR A 309 -10.08 21.65 0.88
N SER A 310 -9.36 22.63 1.44
CA SER A 310 -9.93 23.88 1.94
C SER A 310 -9.27 25.05 1.21
N VAL A 311 -10.09 25.94 0.65
CA VAL A 311 -9.63 27.19 0.05
C VAL A 311 -10.17 28.33 0.91
N GLU A 312 -9.27 28.99 1.62
CA GLU A 312 -9.56 30.06 2.56
C GLU A 312 -8.94 31.38 2.08
N ASP A 313 -9.12 32.44 2.85
CA ASP A 313 -8.43 33.70 2.62
C ASP A 313 -6.90 33.49 2.64
N SER A 314 -6.29 33.70 1.48
CA SER A 314 -4.84 33.63 1.26
C SER A 314 -4.18 32.25 1.46
N ILE A 315 -4.95 31.16 1.59
CA ILE A 315 -4.36 29.83 1.78
C ILE A 315 -5.21 28.72 1.14
N LEU A 316 -4.52 27.78 0.49
CA LEU A 316 -5.05 26.51 0.03
C LEU A 316 -4.45 25.39 0.88
N ARG A 317 -5.28 24.44 1.31
CA ARG A 317 -4.88 23.29 2.14
C ARG A 317 -5.38 21.99 1.56
N CYS A 318 -4.58 20.93 1.68
CA CYS A 318 -5.02 19.54 1.56
C CYS A 318 -4.94 18.88 2.94
N GLY A 319 -6.02 18.98 3.72
CA GLY A 319 -6.02 18.62 5.13
C GLY A 319 -4.82 19.23 5.89
N TYR A 320 -4.04 18.37 6.56
CA TYR A 320 -2.78 18.74 7.21
C TYR A 320 -1.53 18.23 6.45
N LEU A 321 -1.69 17.71 5.23
CA LEU A 321 -0.59 17.16 4.44
C LEU A 321 0.30 18.26 3.87
N TRP A 322 -0.33 19.26 3.26
CA TRP A 322 0.35 20.43 2.72
C TRP A 322 -0.60 21.63 2.66
N SER A 323 -0.01 22.81 2.60
CA SER A 323 -0.73 24.06 2.39
C SER A 323 0.16 25.08 1.71
N ILE A 324 -0.39 25.88 0.80
CA ILE A 324 0.32 26.96 0.13
C ILE A 324 -0.38 28.30 0.39
N TYR A 325 0.42 29.33 0.67
CA TYR A 325 -0.08 30.71 0.69
C TYR A 325 -0.21 31.25 -0.73
N LEU A 326 -1.34 31.91 -1.00
CA LEU A 326 -1.66 32.44 -2.31
C LEU A 326 -2.41 33.75 -2.20
N ASP A 327 -2.46 34.51 -3.28
CA ASP A 327 -3.25 35.71 -3.42
C ASP A 327 -4.51 35.43 -4.25
N ASN A 328 -5.64 35.24 -3.58
CA ASN A 328 -6.97 35.08 -4.18
C ASN A 328 -7.82 36.35 -4.14
N HIS A 329 -7.22 37.52 -3.93
CA HIS A 329 -7.95 38.80 -3.86
C HIS A 329 -8.26 39.41 -5.24
N HIS A 330 -7.75 38.86 -6.34
CA HIS A 330 -8.05 39.34 -7.70
C HIS A 330 -9.28 38.62 -8.27
N ASP A 331 -10.02 39.30 -9.16
CA ASP A 331 -11.24 38.76 -9.78
C ASP A 331 -10.96 37.68 -10.81
N ASP A 332 -9.89 37.82 -11.58
CA ASP A 332 -9.59 37.00 -12.75
C ASP A 332 -8.36 36.10 -12.58
N LYS A 333 -7.59 36.27 -11.51
CA LYS A 333 -6.32 35.57 -11.30
C LYS A 333 -6.08 35.18 -9.85
N VAL A 334 -5.12 34.28 -9.69
CA VAL A 334 -4.48 33.92 -8.42
C VAL A 334 -2.99 34.14 -8.57
N CYS A 335 -2.31 34.62 -7.53
CA CYS A 335 -0.86 34.72 -7.50
C CYS A 335 -0.26 33.86 -6.38
N ALA A 336 0.97 33.39 -6.55
CA ALA A 336 1.76 32.76 -5.49
C ALA A 336 3.24 33.11 -5.68
N TRP A 337 4.04 32.98 -4.62
CA TRP A 337 5.49 33.12 -4.74
C TRP A 337 6.10 31.90 -5.42
N LEU A 338 7.08 32.13 -6.31
CA LEU A 338 7.74 31.07 -7.07
C LEU A 338 8.34 29.99 -6.16
N GLY A 339 8.95 30.39 -5.06
CA GLY A 339 9.51 29.47 -4.07
C GLY A 339 8.46 28.63 -3.35
N ASP A 340 7.33 29.22 -2.95
CA ASP A 340 6.25 28.50 -2.25
C ASP A 340 5.65 27.40 -3.14
N LEU A 341 5.54 27.64 -4.45
CA LEU A 341 5.09 26.62 -5.42
C LEU A 341 5.98 25.37 -5.40
N GLY A 342 7.29 25.51 -5.27
CA GLY A 342 8.19 24.36 -5.24
C GLY A 342 8.40 23.78 -3.84
N GLN A 343 8.23 24.59 -2.81
CA GLN A 343 8.41 24.18 -1.43
C GLN A 343 7.20 23.41 -0.88
N ASP A 344 6.01 23.97 -1.10
CA ASP A 344 4.80 23.61 -0.37
C ASP A 344 3.83 22.76 -1.21
N LEU A 345 3.87 22.85 -2.54
CA LEU A 345 3.05 21.99 -3.40
C LEU A 345 3.77 20.69 -3.76
N PRO A 346 3.09 19.55 -3.65
CA PRO A 346 3.54 18.32 -4.27
C PRO A 346 3.70 18.44 -5.80
N TYR A 347 4.48 17.55 -6.39
CA TYR A 347 4.85 17.65 -7.80
C TYR A 347 3.63 17.60 -8.76
N GLU A 348 2.66 16.73 -8.48
CA GLU A 348 1.44 16.64 -9.30
C GLU A 348 0.59 17.92 -9.20
N GLU A 349 0.57 18.56 -8.04
CA GLU A 349 -0.08 19.86 -7.87
C GLU A 349 0.69 20.97 -8.59
N GLN A 350 2.03 20.95 -8.59
CA GLN A 350 2.83 21.89 -9.40
C GLN A 350 2.51 21.77 -10.90
N LEU A 351 2.30 20.56 -11.42
CA LEU A 351 1.88 20.34 -12.81
C LEU A 351 0.49 20.91 -13.09
N HIS A 352 -0.46 20.70 -12.19
CA HIS A 352 -1.80 21.32 -12.26
C HIS A 352 -1.70 22.84 -12.32
N TRP A 353 -0.93 23.45 -11.42
CA TRP A 353 -0.73 24.90 -11.40
C TRP A 353 -0.05 25.38 -12.68
N ARG A 354 0.93 24.64 -13.21
CA ARG A 354 1.61 25.01 -14.45
C ARG A 354 0.67 25.07 -15.65
N ALA A 355 -0.34 24.20 -15.71
CA ALA A 355 -1.36 24.24 -16.77
C ALA A 355 -2.22 25.52 -16.75
N HIS A 356 -2.34 26.18 -15.60
CA HIS A 356 -3.09 27.42 -15.43
C HIS A 356 -2.20 28.67 -15.37
N ASN A 357 -0.89 28.51 -15.47
CA ASN A 357 0.08 29.60 -15.38
C ASN A 357 -0.03 30.53 -16.59
N ILE A 358 -0.01 31.83 -16.33
CA ILE A 358 -0.14 32.90 -17.32
C ILE A 358 0.97 33.94 -17.13
N SER A 359 1.28 34.70 -18.18
CA SER A 359 2.21 35.82 -18.10
C SER A 359 1.78 36.83 -17.04
N LEU A 360 2.77 37.55 -16.49
CA LEU A 360 2.55 38.59 -15.49
C LEU A 360 1.51 39.61 -15.97
N LYS A 361 0.55 39.90 -15.09
CA LYS A 361 -0.54 40.85 -15.30
C LYS A 361 -0.70 41.70 -14.04
N GLY A 362 0.07 42.78 -13.94
CA GLY A 362 0.17 43.60 -12.73
C GLY A 362 0.98 42.92 -11.62
N GLY A 363 0.76 43.31 -10.35
CA GLY A 363 1.40 42.70 -9.18
C GLY A 363 0.43 41.85 -8.35
N VAL A 364 0.87 41.50 -7.14
CA VAL A 364 0.01 40.95 -6.08
C VAL A 364 -0.93 42.03 -5.52
N SER A 365 -1.98 41.62 -4.82
CA SER A 365 -2.93 42.51 -4.16
C SER A 365 -2.28 43.24 -3.00
N GLU A 366 -2.82 44.41 -2.66
CA GLU A 366 -2.33 45.20 -1.52
C GLU A 366 -2.46 44.41 -0.21
N THR A 367 -3.58 43.70 -0.02
CA THR A 367 -3.83 42.85 1.14
C THR A 367 -2.77 41.75 1.27
N TYR A 368 -2.48 41.03 0.18
CA TYR A 368 -1.47 39.98 0.19
C TYR A 368 -0.07 40.54 0.43
N PHE A 369 0.29 41.66 -0.22
CA PHE A 369 1.58 42.32 -0.03
C PHE A 369 1.79 42.78 1.43
N LYS A 370 0.78 43.44 2.03
CA LYS A 370 0.82 43.87 3.43
C LYS A 370 1.05 42.70 4.40
N ARG A 371 0.37 41.58 4.16
CA ARG A 371 0.47 40.38 5.00
C ARG A 371 1.83 39.68 4.82
N GLN A 372 2.21 39.37 3.60
CA GLN A 372 3.37 38.52 3.29
C GLN A 372 4.71 39.25 3.36
N ILE A 373 4.75 40.55 3.02
CA ILE A 373 6.00 41.32 2.95
C ILE A 373 6.14 42.31 4.11
N LEU A 374 5.05 42.99 4.50
CA LEU A 374 5.09 44.03 5.55
C LEU A 374 4.71 43.51 6.94
N ALA A 375 4.31 42.24 7.07
CA ALA A 375 3.85 41.62 8.32
C ALA A 375 2.71 42.41 9.01
N GLN A 376 1.80 42.99 8.23
CA GLN A 376 0.65 43.76 8.73
C GLN A 376 -0.63 42.94 8.74
N PHE A 377 -1.30 42.88 9.89
CA PHE A 377 -2.67 42.35 9.99
C PHE A 377 -3.60 43.20 9.15
N THR A 378 -4.18 42.59 8.11
CA THR A 378 -5.08 43.26 7.16
C THR A 378 -6.25 42.32 6.93
N ASP A 379 -7.49 42.80 6.98
CA ASP A 379 -8.69 42.00 6.69
C ASP A 379 -8.89 41.83 5.17
N SER A 380 -9.61 40.78 4.77
CA SER A 380 -10.01 40.62 3.36
C SER A 380 -11.21 41.50 3.05
N ASP A 381 -11.18 42.14 1.89
CA ASP A 381 -12.29 42.88 1.31
C ASP A 381 -13.19 42.01 0.40
N ARG A 382 -12.86 40.72 0.23
CA ARG A 382 -13.60 39.78 -0.61
C ARG A 382 -14.81 39.22 0.12
N THR A 383 -15.98 39.35 -0.49
CA THR A 383 -17.25 38.86 0.09
C THR A 383 -17.23 37.36 0.36
N GLU A 384 -16.59 36.58 -0.52
CA GLU A 384 -16.44 35.12 -0.38
C GLU A 384 -15.66 34.73 0.89
N HIS A 385 -14.59 35.45 1.23
CA HIS A 385 -13.81 35.19 2.45
C HIS A 385 -14.57 35.60 3.71
N LEU A 386 -15.27 36.73 3.67
CA LEU A 386 -16.06 37.24 4.79
C LEU A 386 -17.27 36.35 5.12
N PHE A 387 -17.82 35.66 4.12
CA PHE A 387 -18.91 34.71 4.33
C PHE A 387 -18.44 33.48 5.10
N THR A 388 -17.37 32.83 4.64
CA THR A 388 -16.78 31.63 5.29
C THR A 388 -16.27 31.91 6.71
N GLN A 389 -15.86 33.14 7.02
CA GLN A 389 -15.44 33.51 8.38
C GLN A 389 -16.61 33.68 9.37
N ARG A 390 -17.82 33.95 8.87
CA ARG A 390 -18.99 34.30 9.70
C ARG A 390 -20.02 33.20 9.85
N TYR A 391 -20.01 32.22 8.95
CA TYR A 391 -20.97 31.12 8.85
C TYR A 391 -20.24 29.84 8.50
#